data_AF-A0A3P1VWS7-F1
#
_entry.id   AF-A0A3P1VWS7-F1
#
_cell.length_a   1.000
_cell.length_b   1.000
_cell.length_c   1.000
_cell.angle_alpha   90.00
_cell.angle_beta   90.00
_cell.angle_gamma   90.00
#
_symmetry.space_group_name_H-M   'P 1'
#
loop_
_entity.id
_entity.type
_entity.pdbx_description
1 polymer ?
#
loop_
_entity_poly.entity_id
_entity_poly.type
_entity_poly.pdbx_seq_one_letter_code
_entity_poly.pdbx_strand_id
1 'polypeptide(L)'
;MAKMVNPNTINDMTLVNAKAQAKMSQLVQKIGKGKRKTKVTLSKSTRSYLTKLIEEMKKQMKIYEKQLPNLFQFFNYLDKEAKITKENKKEKTKDIALSFEELDFLKLQLRETIKGIDSMKSKLKWYNFLKKGLYKTLKKQNEVTLEELSKTTAIK
;
A
#
# COMPACT_ATOMS: atom_id res chain seq x y z
N MET A 1 6.59 16.84 26.96
CA MET A 1 8.04 16.58 27.10
C MET A 1 8.55 15.97 25.80
N ALA A 2 9.28 16.74 24.99
CA ALA A 2 9.94 16.20 23.80
C ALA A 2 11.07 15.28 24.27
N LYS A 3 11.00 13.98 23.97
CA LYS A 3 12.14 13.07 24.15
C LYS A 3 13.30 13.63 23.31
N MET A 4 14.32 14.18 23.96
CA MET A 4 15.59 14.50 23.30
C MET A 4 16.19 13.18 22.82
N VAL A 5 16.04 12.88 21.54
CA VAL A 5 16.64 11.71 20.91
C VAL A 5 18.11 12.03 20.64
N ASN A 6 19.02 11.21 21.17
CA ASN A 6 20.45 11.40 20.99
C ASN A 6 20.84 11.28 19.49
N PRO A 7 21.30 12.36 18.83
CA PRO A 7 21.63 12.34 17.40
C PRO A 7 22.69 11.31 17.02
N ASN A 8 23.58 10.95 17.95
CA ASN A 8 24.71 10.05 17.71
C ASN A 8 24.34 8.56 17.77
N THR A 9 23.09 8.24 18.11
CA THR A 9 22.57 6.86 18.17
C THR A 9 21.57 6.54 17.05
N ILE A 10 21.26 7.53 16.20
CA ILE A 10 20.33 7.36 15.10
C ILE A 10 21.09 6.81 13.91
N ASN A 11 20.95 5.51 13.65
CA ASN A 11 21.39 4.90 12.40
C ASN A 11 20.55 5.48 11.24
N ASP A 12 21.15 5.80 10.10
CA ASP A 12 20.47 6.32 8.91
C ASP A 12 19.21 5.52 8.55
N MET A 13 19.23 4.20 8.74
CA MET A 13 18.07 3.35 8.50
C MET A 13 16.90 3.65 9.46
N THR A 14 17.19 3.95 10.73
CA THR A 14 16.16 4.35 11.72
C THR A 14 15.56 5.71 11.38
N LEU A 15 16.38 6.65 10.90
CA LEU A 15 15.92 7.95 10.42
C LEU A 15 15.03 7.82 9.18
N VAL A 16 15.44 7.00 8.21
CA VAL A 16 14.67 6.75 6.98
C VAL A 16 13.32 6.10 7.30
N ASN A 17 13.29 5.11 8.20
CA ASN A 17 12.06 4.46 8.63
C ASN A 17 11.13 5.43 9.39
N ALA A 18 11.68 6.26 10.28
CA ALA A 18 10.92 7.29 10.98
C ALA A 18 10.33 8.33 10.01
N LYS A 19 11.09 8.78 9.01
CA LYS A 19 10.60 9.67 7.96
C LYS A 19 9.47 9.04 7.15
N ALA A 20 9.60 7.76 6.79
CA ALA A 20 8.56 7.03 6.08
C ALA A 20 7.27 6.91 6.91
N GLN A 21 7.39 6.60 8.21
CA GLN A 21 6.24 6.56 9.13
C GLN A 21 5.58 7.93 9.30
N ALA A 22 6.36 9.00 9.42
CA ALA A 22 5.83 10.36 9.51
C ALA A 22 5.07 10.76 8.22
N LYS A 23 5.65 10.46 7.05
CA LYS A 23 4.98 10.70 5.75
C LYS A 23 3.69 9.89 5.64
N MET A 24 3.69 8.63 6.09
CA MET A 24 2.49 7.79 6.10
C MET A 24 1.40 8.39 6.98
N SER A 25 1.74 8.83 8.19
CA SER A 25 0.80 9.48 9.11
C SER A 25 0.18 10.75 8.50
N GLN A 26 0.98 11.57 7.83
CA GLN A 26 0.51 12.76 7.14
C GLN A 26 -0.44 12.43 5.98
N LEU A 27 -0.12 11.42 5.18
CA LEU A 27 -0.98 10.98 4.07
C LEU A 27 -2.31 10.45 4.60
N VAL A 28 -2.30 9.62 5.64
CA VAL A 28 -3.51 9.08 6.28
C VAL A 28 -4.46 10.19 6.73
N GLN A 29 -3.95 11.29 7.28
CA GLN A 29 -4.78 12.45 7.67
C GLN A 29 -5.34 13.25 6.48
N LYS A 30 -4.76 13.10 5.29
CA LYS A 30 -5.19 13.79 4.06
C LYS A 30 -6.07 12.93 3.16
N ILE A 31 -6.15 11.62 3.38
CA ILE A 31 -7.06 10.73 2.66
C ILE A 31 -8.51 11.21 2.78
N GLY A 32 -9.24 11.13 1.66
CA GLY A 32 -10.62 11.58 1.54
C GLY A 32 -10.82 13.09 1.37
N LYS A 33 -9.76 13.91 1.47
CA LYS A 33 -9.85 15.37 1.27
C LYS A 33 -9.60 15.79 -0.18
N GLY A 34 -8.83 14.99 -0.93
CA GLY A 34 -8.48 15.26 -2.33
C GLY A 34 -9.56 14.79 -3.32
N LYS A 35 -9.71 15.49 -4.45
CA LYS A 35 -10.56 15.02 -5.56
C LYS A 35 -9.87 13.88 -6.30
N ARG A 36 -10.62 12.84 -6.67
CA ARG A 36 -10.13 11.70 -7.45
C ARG A 36 -9.96 12.05 -8.92
N LYS A 37 -8.84 12.68 -9.25
CA LYS A 37 -8.52 13.17 -10.60
C LYS A 37 -7.43 12.37 -11.31
N THR A 38 -6.92 11.31 -10.70
CA THR A 38 -5.87 10.47 -11.28
C THR A 38 -6.44 9.10 -11.59
N LYS A 39 -6.48 8.70 -12.86
CA LYS A 39 -6.84 7.34 -13.27
C LYS A 39 -5.63 6.43 -13.22
N VAL A 40 -5.81 5.24 -12.67
CA VAL A 40 -4.86 4.12 -12.75
C VAL A 40 -5.54 2.94 -13.41
N THR A 41 -4.88 2.35 -14.40
CA THR A 41 -5.38 1.15 -15.09
C THR A 41 -4.78 -0.07 -14.41
N LEU A 42 -5.62 -0.88 -13.76
CA LEU A 42 -5.17 -2.03 -12.99
C LEU A 42 -5.59 -3.34 -13.64
N SER A 43 -4.67 -4.30 -13.67
CA SER A 43 -4.94 -5.66 -14.13
C SER A 43 -5.83 -6.41 -13.13
N LYS A 44 -6.49 -7.46 -13.60
CA LYS A 44 -7.31 -8.34 -12.76
C LYS A 44 -6.52 -8.94 -11.58
N SER A 45 -5.26 -9.32 -11.80
CA SER A 45 -4.39 -9.84 -10.73
C SER A 45 -4.13 -8.79 -9.66
N THR A 46 -3.81 -7.57 -10.08
CA THR A 46 -3.53 -6.45 -9.17
C THR A 46 -4.77 -6.05 -8.38
N ARG A 47 -5.93 -6.00 -9.04
CA ARG A 47 -7.22 -5.77 -8.37
C ARG A 47 -7.51 -6.81 -7.28
N SER A 48 -7.36 -8.10 -7.60
CA SER A 48 -7.54 -9.20 -6.63
C SER A 48 -6.56 -9.12 -5.46
N TYR A 49 -5.31 -8.73 -5.74
CA TYR A 49 -4.30 -8.52 -4.71
C TYR A 49 -4.67 -7.35 -3.79
N LEU A 50 -5.04 -6.20 -4.38
CA LEU A 50 -5.43 -5.00 -3.65
C LEU A 50 -6.65 -5.24 -2.76
N THR A 51 -7.68 -5.96 -3.22
CA THR A 51 -8.84 -6.29 -2.38
C THR A 51 -8.44 -7.08 -1.13
N LYS A 52 -7.55 -8.07 -1.27
CA LYS A 52 -7.04 -8.85 -0.13
C LYS A 52 -6.17 -8.00 0.79
N LEU A 53 -5.30 -7.17 0.21
CA LEU A 53 -4.44 -6.27 0.98
C LEU A 53 -5.27 -5.28 1.81
N ILE A 54 -6.31 -4.70 1.21
CA ILE A 54 -7.23 -3.78 1.90
C ILE A 54 -7.99 -4.51 3.02
N GLU A 55 -8.45 -5.74 2.77
CA GLU A 55 -9.15 -6.54 3.78
C GLU A 55 -8.25 -6.77 5.01
N GLU A 56 -6.99 -7.17 4.80
CA GLU A 56 -6.03 -7.36 5.88
C GLU A 56 -5.67 -6.04 6.57
N MET A 57 -5.52 -4.94 5.83
CA MET A 57 -5.30 -3.61 6.42
C MET A 57 -6.48 -3.16 7.29
N LYS A 58 -7.74 -3.36 6.83
CA LYS A 58 -8.94 -3.07 7.64
C LYS A 58 -8.95 -3.88 8.92
N LYS A 59 -8.61 -5.18 8.87
CA LYS A 59 -8.51 -6.04 10.06
C LYS A 59 -7.48 -5.51 11.06
N GLN A 60 -6.27 -5.21 10.59
CA GLN A 60 -5.19 -4.68 11.42
C GLN A 60 -5.52 -3.31 12.02
N MET A 61 -6.25 -2.47 11.29
CA MET A 61 -6.55 -1.09 11.69
C MET A 61 -7.90 -0.92 12.37
N LYS A 62 -8.66 -1.99 12.62
CA LYS A 62 -10.05 -1.94 13.12
C LYS A 62 -10.23 -1.05 14.36
N ILE A 63 -9.25 -1.06 15.27
CA ILE A 63 -9.28 -0.22 16.48
C ILE A 63 -9.23 1.29 16.18
N TYR A 64 -8.71 1.67 15.01
CA TYR A 64 -8.58 3.06 14.55
C TYR A 64 -9.74 3.50 13.66
N GLU A 65 -10.75 2.66 13.43
CA GLU A 65 -11.87 2.97 12.52
C GLU A 65 -12.58 4.28 12.87
N LYS A 66 -12.84 4.52 14.15
CA LYS A 66 -13.45 5.77 14.64
C LYS A 66 -12.52 6.98 14.49
N GLN A 67 -11.20 6.78 14.58
CA GLN A 67 -10.21 7.86 14.50
C GLN A 67 -9.84 8.21 13.05
N LEU A 68 -9.96 7.26 12.14
CA LEU A 68 -9.59 7.38 10.73
C LEU A 68 -10.77 7.03 9.79
N PRO A 69 -11.94 7.66 9.95
CA PRO A 69 -13.13 7.29 9.17
C PRO A 69 -12.92 7.47 7.66
N ASN A 70 -12.18 8.51 7.24
CA ASN A 70 -11.87 8.76 5.84
C ASN A 70 -11.00 7.66 5.21
N LEU A 71 -10.08 7.07 5.99
CA LEU A 71 -9.26 5.95 5.53
C LEU A 71 -10.13 4.71 5.28
N PHE A 72 -11.04 4.41 6.19
CA PHE A 72 -11.96 3.28 6.04
C PHE A 72 -12.96 3.51 4.89
N GLN A 73 -13.44 4.74 4.70
CA GLN A 73 -14.23 5.10 3.52
C GLN A 73 -13.46 4.91 2.22
N PHE A 74 -12.19 5.34 2.18
CA PHE A 74 -11.31 5.08 1.04
C PHE A 74 -11.13 3.58 0.79
N PHE A 75 -10.86 2.80 1.84
CA PHE A 75 -10.75 1.35 1.72
C PHE A 75 -12.04 0.68 1.23
N ASN A 76 -13.21 1.15 1.66
CA ASN A 76 -14.50 0.67 1.16
C ASN A 76 -14.70 1.03 -0.32
N TYR A 77 -14.33 2.24 -0.71
CA TYR A 77 -14.36 2.67 -2.12
C TYR A 77 -13.45 1.80 -2.98
N LEU A 78 -12.18 1.66 -2.59
CA LEU A 78 -11.20 0.92 -3.37
C LEU A 78 -11.54 -0.57 -3.46
N ASP A 79 -12.05 -1.16 -2.37
CA ASP A 79 -12.57 -2.52 -2.38
C ASP A 79 -13.72 -2.65 -3.38
N LYS A 80 -14.72 -1.76 -3.35
CA LYS A 80 -15.85 -1.77 -4.30
C LYS A 80 -15.38 -1.65 -5.76
N GLU A 81 -14.41 -0.78 -6.03
CA GLU A 81 -13.90 -0.57 -7.38
C GLU A 81 -13.02 -1.72 -7.88
N ALA A 82 -12.18 -2.29 -7.02
CA ALA A 82 -11.28 -3.37 -7.37
C ALA A 82 -11.95 -4.76 -7.34
N LYS A 83 -13.10 -4.91 -6.68
CA LYS A 83 -13.78 -6.20 -6.53
C LYS A 83 -14.10 -6.84 -7.87
N ILE A 84 -13.71 -8.10 -7.99
CA ILE A 84 -14.03 -8.95 -9.14
C ILE A 84 -15.39 -9.60 -8.89
N THR A 85 -16.41 -9.18 -9.62
CA THR A 85 -17.76 -9.75 -9.63
C THR A 85 -17.92 -10.75 -10.79
N LYS A 86 -19.04 -11.46 -10.83
CA LYS A 86 -19.33 -12.39 -11.95
C LYS A 86 -19.41 -11.67 -13.30
N GLU A 87 -19.90 -10.43 -13.29
CA GLU A 87 -20.08 -9.58 -14.47
C GLU A 87 -18.74 -9.08 -15.03
N ASN A 88 -17.84 -8.60 -14.17
CA ASN A 88 -16.56 -8.05 -14.60
C ASN A 88 -15.42 -9.10 -14.67
N LYS A 89 -15.72 -10.38 -14.46
CA LYS A 89 -14.72 -11.47 -14.43
C LYS A 89 -13.93 -11.58 -15.74
N LYS A 90 -14.54 -11.18 -16.88
CA LYS A 90 -13.90 -11.19 -18.20
C LYS A 90 -13.06 -9.92 -18.47
N GLU A 91 -13.22 -8.86 -17.69
CA GLU A 91 -12.43 -7.62 -17.83
C GLU A 91 -10.99 -7.87 -17.38
N LYS A 92 -10.05 -7.72 -18.32
CA LYS A 92 -8.61 -7.88 -18.04
C LYS A 92 -8.06 -6.71 -17.24
N THR A 93 -8.50 -5.50 -17.56
CA THR A 93 -8.08 -4.26 -16.91
C THR A 93 -9.30 -3.42 -16.53
N LYS A 94 -9.15 -2.59 -15.50
CA LYS A 94 -10.15 -1.60 -15.11
C LYS A 94 -9.47 -0.33 -14.64
N ASP A 95 -10.03 0.81 -15.02
CA ASP A 95 -9.58 2.10 -14.56
C ASP A 95 -10.21 2.44 -13.21
N ILE A 96 -9.39 2.88 -12.26
CA ILE A 96 -9.83 3.36 -10.95
C ILE A 96 -9.37 4.80 -10.78
N ALA A 97 -10.27 5.67 -10.35
CA ALA A 97 -9.94 7.05 -10.04
C ALA A 97 -9.44 7.17 -8.59
N LEU A 98 -8.33 7.86 -8.39
CA LEU A 98 -7.71 8.10 -7.09
C LEU A 98 -7.34 9.58 -6.96
N SER A 99 -7.35 10.08 -5.74
CA SER A 99 -6.70 11.36 -5.42
C SER A 99 -5.17 11.16 -5.36
N PHE A 100 -4.43 12.25 -5.44
CA PHE A 100 -2.97 12.21 -5.35
C PHE A 100 -2.51 11.60 -4.02
N GLU A 101 -3.19 11.94 -2.92
CA GLU A 101 -2.89 11.46 -1.58
C GLU A 101 -3.22 9.98 -1.40
N GLU A 102 -4.37 9.52 -1.89
CA GLU A 102 -4.74 8.09 -1.90
C GLU A 102 -3.73 7.27 -2.71
N LEU A 103 -3.29 7.80 -3.86
CA LEU A 103 -2.31 7.13 -4.70
C LEU A 103 -0.92 7.07 -4.04
N ASP A 104 -0.44 8.19 -3.49
CA ASP A 104 0.87 8.23 -2.81
C ASP A 104 0.86 7.35 -1.56
N PHE A 105 -0.27 7.28 -0.85
CA PHE A 105 -0.46 6.35 0.27
C PHE A 105 -0.27 4.90 -0.16
N LEU A 106 -0.97 4.45 -1.22
CA LEU A 106 -0.83 3.08 -1.73
C LEU A 106 0.60 2.78 -2.19
N LYS A 107 1.21 3.71 -2.96
CA LYS A 107 2.60 3.55 -3.42
C LYS A 107 3.57 3.45 -2.26
N LEU A 108 3.43 4.30 -1.24
CA LEU A 108 4.27 4.28 -0.06
C LEU A 108 4.11 2.98 0.72
N GLN A 109 2.87 2.52 0.93
CA GLN A 109 2.58 1.28 1.64
C GLN A 109 3.21 0.06 0.93
N LEU A 110 3.12 -0.01 -0.40
CA LEU A 110 3.73 -1.09 -1.18
C LEU A 110 5.27 -1.03 -1.12
N ARG A 111 5.87 0.16 -1.20
CA ARG A 111 7.33 0.34 -1.08
C ARG A 111 7.84 -0.10 0.28
N GLU A 112 7.17 0.28 1.36
CA GLU A 112 7.55 -0.15 2.71
C GLU A 112 7.32 -1.65 2.92
N THR A 113 6.28 -2.22 2.30
CA THR A 113 6.04 -3.67 2.31
C THR A 113 7.17 -4.43 1.59
N ILE A 114 7.62 -3.95 0.42
CA ILE A 114 8.76 -4.54 -0.32
C ILE A 114 10.03 -4.51 0.54
N LYS A 115 10.34 -3.37 1.17
CA LYS A 115 11.49 -3.25 2.09
C LYS A 115 11.38 -4.22 3.27
N GLY A 116 10.18 -4.34 3.85
CA GLY A 116 9.90 -5.29 4.93
C GLY A 116 10.13 -6.74 4.49
N ILE A 117 9.68 -7.11 3.29
CA ILE A 117 9.90 -8.44 2.71
C ILE A 117 11.39 -8.70 2.50
N ASP A 118 12.15 -7.74 1.98
CA ASP A 118 13.60 -7.89 1.79
C ASP A 118 14.32 -8.07 3.14
N SER A 119 13.94 -7.32 4.17
CA SER A 119 14.47 -7.47 5.53
C SER A 119 14.12 -8.83 6.15
N MET A 120 12.90 -9.32 5.96
CA MET A 120 12.52 -10.66 6.44
C MET A 120 13.27 -11.76 5.69
N LYS A 121 13.46 -11.58 4.38
CA LYS A 121 14.18 -12.53 3.53
C LYS A 121 15.67 -12.59 3.88
N SER A 122 16.31 -11.47 4.21
CA SER A 122 17.74 -11.43 4.59
C SER A 122 18.01 -12.16 5.90
N LYS A 123 17.03 -12.20 6.82
CA LYS A 123 17.10 -12.96 8.08
C LYS A 123 16.90 -14.47 7.89
N LEU A 124 16.48 -14.94 6.72
CA LEU A 124 16.29 -16.37 6.47
C LEU A 124 17.61 -17.06 6.12
N LYS A 125 17.92 -18.11 6.88
CA LYS A 125 19.00 -19.06 6.56
C LYS A 125 18.85 -19.63 5.14
N TRP A 126 19.97 -20.01 4.53
CA TRP A 126 20.04 -20.40 3.11
C TRP A 126 19.06 -21.51 2.73
N TYR A 127 18.94 -22.53 3.60
CA TYR A 127 18.11 -23.72 3.43
C TYR A 127 16.59 -23.48 3.55
N ASN A 128 16.13 -22.27 3.91
CA ASN A 128 14.70 -21.94 3.99
C ASN A 128 14.09 -21.65 2.61
N PHE A 129 14.29 -22.55 1.64
CA PHE A 129 13.92 -22.33 0.23
C PHE A 129 12.44 -22.03 0.02
N LEU A 130 11.54 -22.75 0.71
CA LEU A 130 10.09 -22.52 0.60
C LEU A 130 9.70 -21.10 1.05
N LYS A 131 10.19 -20.65 2.21
CA LYS A 131 9.92 -19.29 2.72
C LYS A 131 10.55 -18.22 1.82
N LYS A 132 11.75 -18.46 1.30
CA LYS A 132 12.41 -17.55 0.34
C LYS A 132 11.65 -17.44 -0.98
N GLY A 133 11.11 -18.56 -1.47
CA GLY A 133 10.23 -18.61 -2.64
C GLY A 133 8.97 -17.79 -2.43
N LEU A 134 8.29 -17.98 -1.30
CA LEU A 134 7.11 -17.21 -0.92
C LEU A 134 7.40 -15.71 -0.86
N TYR A 135 8.48 -15.29 -0.19
CA TYR A 135 8.87 -13.88 -0.14
C TYR A 135 9.22 -13.29 -1.50
N LYS A 136 9.85 -14.08 -2.40
CA LYS A 136 10.10 -13.63 -3.78
C LYS A 136 8.80 -13.38 -4.53
N THR A 137 7.82 -14.28 -4.41
CA THR A 137 6.50 -14.12 -5.05
C THR A 137 5.75 -12.92 -4.48
N LEU A 138 5.71 -12.77 -3.15
CA LEU A 138 5.05 -11.64 -2.49
C LEU A 138 5.70 -10.30 -2.89
N LYS A 139 7.04 -10.25 -2.94
CA LYS A 139 7.76 -9.09 -3.43
C LYS A 139 7.36 -8.76 -4.86
N LYS A 140 7.33 -9.75 -5.75
CA LYS A 140 6.97 -9.53 -7.15
C LYS A 140 5.54 -9.04 -7.33
N GLN A 141 4.59 -9.55 -6.54
CA GLN A 141 3.21 -9.06 -6.54
C GLN A 141 3.11 -7.58 -6.13
N ASN A 142 3.88 -7.16 -5.11
CA ASN A 142 3.94 -5.76 -4.70
C ASN A 142 4.60 -4.87 -5.77
N GLU A 143 5.69 -5.34 -6.39
CA GLU A 143 6.37 -4.61 -7.48
C GLU A 143 5.45 -4.39 -8.68
N VAL A 144 4.76 -5.44 -9.15
CA VAL A 144 3.80 -5.33 -10.26
C VAL A 144 2.67 -4.36 -9.93
N THR A 145 2.12 -4.46 -8.72
CA THR A 145 1.07 -3.54 -8.24
C THR A 145 1.59 -2.09 -8.22
N LEU A 146 2.82 -1.87 -7.75
CA LEU A 146 3.45 -0.56 -7.69
C LEU A 146 3.71 0.02 -9.09
N GLU A 147 4.14 -0.81 -10.04
CA GLU A 147 4.34 -0.43 -11.45
C GLU A 147 3.01 0.00 -12.09
N GLU A 148 1.94 -0.76 -11.90
CA GLU A 148 0.61 -0.43 -12.42
C GLU A 148 0.06 0.86 -11.80
N LEU A 149 0.20 1.06 -10.49
CA LEU A 149 -0.17 2.33 -9.83
C LEU A 149 0.69 3.52 -10.29
N SER A 150 1.88 3.27 -10.82
CA SER A 150 2.75 4.32 -11.36
C SER A 150 2.34 4.76 -12.76
N LYS A 151 1.59 3.93 -13.48
CA LYS A 151 1.00 4.27 -14.77
C LYS A 151 -0.32 5.03 -14.54
N THR A 152 -0.19 6.35 -14.42
CA THR A 152 -1.32 7.24 -14.17
C THR A 152 -1.68 8.08 -15.38
N THR A 153 -2.98 8.28 -15.60
CA THR A 153 -3.51 9.25 -16.57
C THR A 153 -4.30 10.32 -15.82
N ALA A 154 -4.06 11.60 -16.12
CA ALA A 154 -4.84 12.69 -15.53
C ALA A 154 -6.26 12.71 -16.12
N ILE A 155 -7.26 12.85 -15.26
CA ILE A 155 -8.64 13.13 -15.68
C ILE A 155 -8.70 14.64 -15.97
N LYS A 156 -8.94 14.99 -17.25
CA LYS A 156 -9.19 16.37 -17.67
C LYS A 156 -10.44 16.92 -16.99
#